data_AF-X1L089-F1
#
_entry.id   AF-X1L089-F1
#
_cell.length_a   1.000
_cell.length_b   1.000
_cell.length_c   1.000
_cell.angle_alpha   90.00
_cell.angle_beta   90.00
_cell.angle_gamma   90.00
#
_symmetry.space_group_name_H-M   'P 1'
#
loop_
_entity.id
_entity.type
_entity.pdbx_description
1 polymer ?
#
loop_
_entity_poly.entity_id
_entity_poly.type
_entity_poly.pdbx_seq_one_letter_code
_entity_poly.pdbx_strand_id
1 'polypeptide(L)'
;DAQQAVEKSLKAILIKLNQPFPKTHSIGILLKLIEEAGVEIPKNINQAKLLTAYAVDARYPGDYEPVSKEEYKEALKIAEDVFKWLDNIIKFE
;
A
#
# COMPACT_ATOMS: atom_id res chain seq x y z
N ASP A 1 -5.80 10.58 2.15
CA ASP A 1 -4.38 10.19 2.23
C ASP A 1 -4.20 8.86 1.50
N ALA A 2 -3.34 8.83 0.48
CA ALA A 2 -3.10 7.67 -0.39
C ALA A 2 -2.39 6.52 0.35
N GLN A 3 -1.44 6.82 1.25
CA GLN A 3 -0.73 5.80 2.02
C GLN A 3 -1.72 5.03 2.92
N GLN A 4 -2.59 5.76 3.62
CA GLN A 4 -3.59 5.17 4.50
C GLN A 4 -4.63 4.34 3.74
N ALA A 5 -4.99 4.76 2.51
CA ALA A 5 -5.88 4.00 1.66
C ALA A 5 -5.26 2.64 1.27
N VAL A 6 -3.98 2.64 0.89
CA VAL A 6 -3.22 1.40 0.63
C VAL A 6 -3.14 0.54 1.89
N GLU A 7 -2.70 1.10 3.02
CA GLU A 7 -2.52 0.36 4.27
C GLU A 7 -3.80 -0.38 4.69
N LYS A 8 -4.94 0.33 4.68
CA LYS A 8 -6.23 -0.26 5.04
C LYS A 8 -6.69 -1.32 4.06
N SER A 9 -6.43 -1.11 2.77
CA SER A 9 -6.79 -2.10 1.73
C SER A 9 -6.00 -3.40 1.90
N LEU A 10 -4.69 -3.31 2.14
CA LEU A 10 -3.85 -4.48 2.38
C LEU A 10 -4.24 -5.21 3.68
N LYS A 11 -4.56 -4.46 4.74
CA LYS A 11 -5.09 -5.05 5.99
C LYS A 11 -6.42 -5.77 5.77
N ALA A 12 -7.30 -5.23 4.93
CA ALA A 12 -8.55 -5.90 4.58
C ALA A 12 -8.32 -7.23 3.82
N ILE A 13 -7.33 -7.28 2.92
CA ILE A 13 -6.90 -8.53 2.26
C ILE A 13 -6.42 -9.55 3.31
N LEU A 14 -5.53 -9.14 4.21
CA LEU A 14 -5.03 -10.03 5.27
C LEU A 14 -6.14 -10.58 6.17
N ILE A 15 -7.16 -9.75 6.47
CA ILE A 15 -8.36 -10.21 7.20
C ILE A 15 -9.13 -11.27 6.39
N LYS A 16 -9.37 -11.06 5.09
CA LYS A 16 -10.04 -12.06 4.23
C LYS A 16 -9.25 -13.37 4.16
N LEU A 17 -7.92 -13.31 4.21
CA LEU A 17 -7.03 -14.46 4.22
C LEU A 17 -6.88 -15.13 5.60
N ASN A 18 -7.54 -14.59 6.65
CA ASN A 18 -7.32 -14.99 8.05
C ASN A 18 -5.84 -14.96 8.49
N GLN A 19 -5.04 -14.08 7.89
CA GLN A 19 -3.62 -13.93 8.18
C GLN A 19 -3.41 -12.84 9.24
N PRO A 20 -2.87 -13.17 10.43
CA PRO A 20 -2.59 -12.17 11.46
C PRO A 20 -1.46 -11.23 11.03
N PHE A 21 -1.54 -9.97 11.43
CA PHE A 21 -0.51 -8.97 11.16
C PHE A 21 -0.22 -8.11 12.39
N PRO A 22 1.04 -7.65 12.57
CA PRO A 22 1.41 -6.80 13.70
C PRO A 22 0.80 -5.39 13.54
N LYS A 23 0.79 -4.61 14.64
CA LYS A 23 0.50 -3.17 14.57
C LYS A 23 1.65 -2.45 13.83
N THR A 24 1.53 -2.36 12.51
CA THR A 24 2.50 -1.72 11.62
C THR A 24 1.81 -0.83 10.60
N HIS A 25 2.54 0.19 10.15
CA HIS A 25 2.21 1.07 9.04
C HIS A 25 3.09 0.83 7.80
N SER A 26 3.95 -0.20 7.86
CA SER A 26 4.83 -0.54 6.74
C SER A 26 4.06 -1.32 5.67
N ILE A 27 3.85 -0.70 4.51
CA ILE A 27 3.24 -1.35 3.34
C ILE A 27 4.07 -2.57 2.91
N GLY A 28 5.40 -2.47 2.97
CA GLY A 28 6.28 -3.58 2.63
C GLY A 28 6.07 -4.82 3.50
N ILE A 29 5.84 -4.65 4.79
CA ILE A 29 5.54 -5.77 5.70
C ILE A 29 4.17 -6.38 5.36
N LEU A 30 3.15 -5.55 5.13
CA LEU A 30 1.81 -6.03 4.80
C LEU A 30 1.80 -6.83 3.48
N LEU A 31 2.50 -6.35 2.45
CA LEU A 31 2.64 -7.08 1.18
C LEU A 31 3.35 -8.43 1.40
N LYS A 32 4.45 -8.47 2.16
CA LYS A 32 5.16 -9.73 2.45
C LYS A 32 4.24 -10.76 3.12
N LEU A 33 3.42 -10.33 4.08
CA LEU A 33 2.46 -11.22 4.76
C LEU A 33 1.37 -11.74 3.81
N ILE A 34 0.97 -10.96 2.80
CA ILE A 34 0.03 -11.39 1.76
C ILE A 34 0.68 -12.44 0.85
N GLU A 35 1.94 -12.25 0.45
CA GLU A 35 2.70 -13.26 -0.30
C GLU A 35 2.85 -14.56 0.49
N GLU A 36 3.16 -14.48 1.79
CA GLU A 36 3.28 -15.63 2.68
C GLU A 36 1.95 -16.39 2.86
N ALA A 37 0.81 -15.72 2.72
CA ALA A 37 -0.51 -16.32 2.69
C ALA A 37 -0.88 -16.94 1.33
N GLY A 38 0.05 -16.96 0.36
CA GLY A 38 -0.10 -17.64 -0.93
C GLY A 38 -0.73 -16.80 -2.04
N VAL A 39 -0.88 -15.49 -1.85
CA VAL A 39 -1.41 -14.59 -2.88
C VAL A 39 -0.26 -13.97 -3.67
N GLU A 40 -0.27 -14.17 -4.99
CA GLU A 40 0.69 -13.50 -5.88
C GLU A 40 0.39 -12.00 -5.94
N ILE A 41 1.43 -11.18 -5.76
CA ILE A 41 1.31 -9.72 -5.79
C ILE A 41 1.64 -9.21 -7.20
N PRO A 42 0.67 -8.55 -7.88
CA PRO A 42 0.94 -7.95 -9.18
C PRO A 42 2.02 -6.86 -9.09
N LYS A 43 2.85 -6.74 -10.13
CA LYS A 43 3.97 -5.78 -10.15
C LYS A 43 3.56 -4.34 -9.87
N ASN A 44 2.41 -3.90 -10.38
CA ASN A 44 1.88 -2.55 -10.15
C ASN A 44 1.45 -2.32 -8.68
N ILE A 45 0.98 -3.35 -7.98
CA ILE A 45 0.66 -3.27 -6.54
C ILE A 45 1.94 -3.22 -5.71
N ASN A 46 2.98 -3.95 -6.12
CA ASN A 46 4.26 -3.97 -5.42
C ASN A 46 4.93 -2.58 -5.37
N GLN A 47 4.61 -1.68 -6.31
CA GLN A 47 5.05 -0.27 -6.30
C GLN A 47 4.53 0.50 -5.07
N ALA A 48 3.50 0.02 -4.38
CA ALA A 48 2.97 0.68 -3.19
C ALA A 48 3.98 0.79 -2.04
N LYS A 49 5.07 0.01 -2.06
CA LYS A 49 6.21 0.18 -1.15
C LYS A 49 6.82 1.59 -1.21
N LEU A 50 6.75 2.25 -2.37
CA LEU A 50 7.25 3.61 -2.58
C LEU A 50 6.48 4.63 -1.73
N LEU A 51 5.18 4.40 -1.47
CA LEU A 51 4.38 5.28 -0.60
C LEU A 51 4.83 5.26 0.87
N THR A 52 5.51 4.21 1.31
CA THR A 52 6.13 4.20 2.66
C THR A 52 7.41 5.04 2.68
N ALA A 53 8.14 5.13 1.57
CA ALA A 53 9.35 5.94 1.46
C ALA A 53 9.02 7.44 1.46
N TYR A 54 7.98 7.86 0.73
CA TYR A 54 7.50 9.26 0.75
C TYR A 54 7.11 9.76 2.15
N ALA A 55 6.65 8.87 3.03
CA ALA A 55 6.30 9.20 4.42
C ALA A 55 7.51 9.32 5.37
N VAL A 56 8.68 8.81 4.98
CA VAL A 56 9.92 8.91 5.76
C VAL A 56 10.62 10.25 5.48
N ASP A 57 10.67 10.70 4.23
CA ASP A 57 11.38 11.93 3.84
C ASP A 57 10.64 13.22 4.24
N ALA A 58 9.31 13.19 4.37
CA ALA A 58 8.52 14.36 4.76
C ALA A 58 8.59 14.75 6.26
N ARG A 59 9.37 14.05 7.09
CA ARG A 59 9.33 14.17 8.58
C ARG A 59 10.46 14.96 9.23
N TYR A 60 11.47 15.43 8.49
CA TYR A 60 12.52 16.30 9.03
C TYR A 60 12.53 17.66 8.33
N PRO A 61 12.62 18.78 9.07
CA PRO A 61 12.70 20.11 8.48
C PRO A 61 14.08 20.31 7.84
N GLY A 62 14.15 20.10 6.53
CA GLY A 62 15.29 20.39 5.65
C GLY A 62 14.76 20.71 4.24
N ASP A 63 15.62 21.21 3.34
CA ASP A 63 15.30 21.60 1.96
C ASP A 63 14.71 20.43 1.15
N TYR A 64 13.42 20.15 1.30
CA TYR A 64 12.68 19.22 0.44
C TYR A 64 11.87 20.00 -0.57
N GLU A 65 11.95 19.56 -1.81
CA GLU A 65 11.04 20.03 -2.85
C GLU A 65 9.60 19.66 -2.45
N PRO A 66 8.64 20.59 -2.57
CA PRO A 66 7.24 20.27 -2.36
C PRO A 66 6.83 19.13 -3.30
N VAL A 67 6.02 18.18 -2.80
CA VAL A 67 5.49 17.07 -3.59
C VAL A 67 4.92 17.62 -4.90
N SER A 68 5.49 17.18 -6.01
CA SER A 68 5.07 17.58 -7.35
C SER A 68 3.67 17.06 -7.64
N LYS A 69 3.00 17.70 -8.60
CA LYS A 69 1.68 17.25 -9.05
C LYS A 69 1.75 15.83 -9.65
N GLU A 70 2.88 15.49 -10.22
CA GLU A 70 3.22 14.20 -10.80
C GLU A 70 3.30 13.12 -9.72
N GLU A 71 4.06 13.35 -8.64
CA GLU A 71 4.15 12.44 -7.50
C GLU A 71 2.80 12.26 -6.80
N TYR A 72 2.01 13.34 -6.66
CA TYR A 72 0.64 13.23 -6.13
C TYR A 72 -0.24 12.31 -6.99
N LYS A 73 -0.20 12.47 -8.33
CA LYS A 73 -0.97 11.64 -9.25
C LYS A 73 -0.52 10.18 -9.22
N GLU A 74 0.79 9.95 -9.15
CA GLU A 74 1.35 8.61 -9.02
C GLU A 74 0.88 7.94 -7.73
N ALA A 75 0.94 8.66 -6.61
CA ALA A 75 0.48 8.16 -5.33
C ALA A 75 -1.02 7.83 -5.32
N LEU A 76 -1.84 8.70 -5.92
CA LEU A 76 -3.27 8.45 -6.10
C LEU A 76 -3.52 7.20 -6.96
N LYS A 77 -2.80 7.07 -8.07
CA LYS A 77 -2.94 5.95 -9.00
C LYS A 77 -2.59 4.62 -8.32
N ILE A 78 -1.51 4.58 -7.56
CA ILE A 78 -1.12 3.40 -6.76
C ILE A 78 -2.23 3.03 -5.77
N ALA A 79 -2.78 4.01 -5.05
CA ALA A 79 -3.85 3.77 -4.08
C ALA A 79 -5.12 3.20 -4.73
N GLU A 80 -5.51 3.73 -5.89
CA GLU A 80 -6.64 3.21 -6.67
C GLU A 80 -6.40 1.77 -7.14
N ASP A 81 -5.20 1.45 -7.60
CA ASP A 81 -4.87 0.12 -8.10
C ASP A 81 -4.90 -0.92 -6.97
N VAL A 82 -4.37 -0.58 -5.79
CA VAL A 82 -4.44 -1.44 -4.59
C VAL A 82 -5.89 -1.65 -4.15
N PHE A 83 -6.72 -0.60 -4.19
CA PHE A 83 -8.14 -0.72 -3.84
C PHE A 83 -8.92 -1.60 -4.82
N LYS A 84 -8.66 -1.47 -6.13
CA LYS A 84 -9.25 -2.36 -7.15
C LYS A 84 -8.78 -3.80 -6.99
N TRP A 85 -7.53 -4.01 -6.61
CA TRP A 85 -7.01 -5.34 -6.33
C TRP A 85 -7.69 -5.99 -5.12
N LEU A 86 -7.92 -5.22 -4.04
CA LEU A 86 -8.75 -5.64 -2.91
C LEU A 86 -10.15 -6.08 -3.38
N ASP A 87 -10.82 -5.25 -4.17
CA ASP A 87 -12.17 -5.52 -4.67
C ASP A 87 -12.22 -6.84 -5.47
N ASN A 88 -11.21 -7.09 -6.31
CA ASN A 88 -11.09 -8.36 -7.03
C ASN A 88 -10.92 -9.55 -6.07
N ILE A 89 -10.08 -9.44 -5.03
CA ILE A 89 -9.86 -10.52 -4.06
C ILE A 89 -11.13 -10.81 -3.24
N ILE A 90 -11.87 -9.78 -2.83
CA ILE A 90 -13.09 -9.96 -2.03
C ILE A 90 -14.23 -10.53 -2.87
N LYS A 91 -14.35 -10.12 -4.15
CA LYS A 91 -15.41 -10.57 -5.07
C LYS A 91 -15.25 -12.00 -5.57
N PHE A 92 -14.13 -12.67 -5.31
CA PHE A 92 -14.03 -14.13 -5.48
C PHE A 92 -14.87 -14.83 -4.40
N GLU A 93 -16.19 -14.88 -4.61
CA GLU A 93 -17.17 -15.78 -3.97
C GLU A 93 -18.10 -16.36 -5.04
#